data_AF-A0A5K1D7H3-F1
#
_entry.id   AF-A0A5K1D7H3-F1
#
_cell.length_a   1.000
_cell.length_b   1.000
_cell.length_c   1.000
_cell.angle_alpha   90.00
_cell.angle_beta   90.00
_cell.angle_gamma   90.00
#
_symmetry.space_group_name_H-M   'P 1'
#
loop_
_entity.id
_entity.type
_entity.pdbx_description
1 polymer ?
#
loop_
_entity_poly.entity_id
_entity_poly.type
_entity_poly.pdbx_seq_one_letter_code
_entity_poly.pdbx_strand_id
1 'polypeptide(L)' 'GLTKLLSDNAPKAMKQRKLESYFGRKIAIDASMSIYQFLVSFFLLLLSAVDS' A
#
# COMPACT_ATOMS: atom_id res chain seq x y z
N GLY A 1 -3.36 13.09 -4.41
CA GLY A 1 -4.44 13.82 -5.11
C GLY A 1 -5.76 13.09 -5.01
N LEU A 2 -5.93 11.98 -5.74
CA LEU A 2 -7.20 11.24 -5.83
C LEU A 2 -7.65 10.62 -4.50
N THR A 3 -6.74 10.00 -3.74
CA THR A 3 -7.08 9.40 -2.44
C THR A 3 -7.74 10.40 -1.49
N LYS A 4 -7.19 11.62 -1.41
CA LYS A 4 -7.74 12.69 -0.57
C LYS A 4 -9.13 13.13 -1.06
N LEU A 5 -9.30 13.33 -2.37
CA LEU A 5 -10.59 13.69 -2.96
C LEU A 5 -11.69 12.65 -2.65
N LEU A 6 -11.36 11.36 -2.77
CA LEU A 6 -12.28 10.27 -2.44
C LEU A 6 -12.59 10.20 -0.95
N SER A 7 -11.59 10.42 -0.08
CA SER A 7 -11.81 10.52 1.36
C SER A 7 -12.78 11.65 1.73
N ASP A 8 -12.65 12.81 1.09
CA ASP A 8 -13.42 14.01 1.44
C ASP A 8 -14.85 13.98 0.87
N ASN A 9 -15.04 13.48 -0.36
CA ASN A 9 -16.33 13.57 -1.08
C ASN A 9 -17.07 12.23 -1.22
N ALA A 10 -16.39 11.09 -1.08
CA ALA A 10 -16.98 9.76 -1.25
C ALA A 10 -16.42 8.71 -0.25
N PRO A 11 -16.44 8.99 1.07
CA PRO A 11 -15.79 8.14 2.07
C PRO A 11 -16.34 6.71 2.10
N LYS A 12 -17.60 6.51 1.70
CA LYS A 12 -18.24 5.18 1.61
C LYS A 12 -17.60 4.25 0.57
N ALA A 13 -16.86 4.79 -0.41
CA ALA A 13 -16.13 4.01 -1.41
C ALA A 13 -14.83 3.40 -0.85
N MET A 14 -14.28 3.97 0.24
CA MET A 14 -13.08 3.50 0.90
C MET A 14 -13.47 2.55 2.05
N LYS A 15 -13.03 1.29 2.00
CA LYS A 15 -13.35 0.28 3.02
C LYS A 15 -12.09 -0.32 3.61
N GLN A 16 -11.84 -0.04 4.89
CA GLN A 16 -10.80 -0.73 5.64
C GLN A 16 -11.34 -2.06 6.16
N ARG A 17 -10.60 -3.13 5.92
CA ARG A 17 -10.94 -4.50 6.35
C ARG A 17 -9.67 -5.19 6.81
N LYS A 18 -9.81 -6.12 7.75
CA LYS A 18 -8.70 -6.96 8.19
C LYS A 18 -8.30 -7.96 7.11
N LEU A 19 -7.07 -8.43 7.13
CA LEU A 19 -6.54 -9.38 6.15
C LEU A 19 -7.36 -10.67 6.14
N GLU A 20 -7.81 -11.13 7.31
CA GLU A 20 -8.59 -12.36 7.45
C GLU A 20 -9.89 -12.35 6.62
N SER A 21 -10.47 -11.17 6.39
CA SER A 21 -11.68 -11.02 5.57
C SER A 21 -11.47 -11.33 4.07
N TYR A 22 -10.21 -11.52 3.66
CA TYR A 22 -9.83 -11.86 2.30
C TYR A 22 -9.36 -13.31 2.15
N PHE A 23 -9.29 -14.11 3.23
CA PHE A 23 -8.95 -15.53 3.11
C PHE A 23 -9.92 -16.29 2.19
N GLY A 24 -9.36 -17.21 1.40
CA GLY A 24 -10.12 -17.96 0.39
C GLY A 24 -10.46 -17.19 -0.88
N ARG A 25 -10.08 -15.91 -1.00
CA ARG A 25 -10.25 -15.14 -2.24
C ARG A 25 -8.98 -15.13 -3.08
N LYS A 26 -9.15 -15.32 -4.40
CA LYS A 26 -8.09 -15.08 -5.38
C LYS A 26 -7.99 -13.58 -5.62
N ILE A 27 -6.81 -13.01 -5.46
CA ILE A 27 -6.53 -11.59 -5.63
C ILE A 27 -5.42 -11.45 -6.66
N ALA A 28 -5.63 -10.61 -7.67
CA ALA A 28 -4.57 -10.25 -8.60
C ALA A 28 -3.65 -9.21 -7.93
N ILE A 29 -2.35 -9.47 -7.95
CA ILE A 29 -1.33 -8.60 -7.40
C ILE A 29 -0.54 -8.01 -8.58
N ASP A 30 -0.36 -6.69 -8.58
CA ASP A 30 0.56 -6.04 -9.51
C ASP A 30 2.00 -6.26 -9.03
N ALA A 31 2.72 -7.13 -9.75
CA ALA A 31 4.10 -7.46 -9.43
C ALA A 31 5.04 -6.26 -9.60
N SER A 32 4.80 -5.39 -10.58
CA SER A 32 5.66 -4.25 -10.87
C SER A 32 5.61 -3.22 -9.74
N MET A 33 4.40 -2.89 -9.27
CA MET A 33 4.20 -2.01 -8.12
C MET A 33 4.82 -2.59 -6.85
N SER A 34 4.66 -3.90 -6.63
CA SER A 34 5.16 -4.57 -5.42
C SER A 34 6.69 -4.60 -5.37
N ILE A 35 7.36 -4.92 -6.49
CA ILE A 35 8.83 -4.95 -6.57
C ILE A 35 9.40 -3.54 -6.42
N TYR A 36 8.83 -2.55 -7.11
CA TYR A 36 9.29 -1.17 -7.00
C TYR A 36 9.18 -0.66 -5.55
N GLN A 37 8.05 -0.90 -4.88
CA GLN A 37 7.87 -0.51 -3.48
C GLN A 37 8.87 -1.20 -2.56
N PHE A 38 9.14 -2.50 -2.77
CA PHE A 38 10.14 -3.22 -1.98
C PHE A 38 11.54 -2.61 -2.10
N LEU A 39 12.00 -2.34 -3.33
CA LEU A 39 13.33 -1.77 -3.57
C LEU A 39 13.49 -0.36 -2.99
N VAL A 40 12.48 0.49 -3.19
CA VAL A 40 12.47 1.85 -2.64
C VAL A 40 12.48 1.82 -1.12
N SER A 41 11.63 0.99 -0.50
CA SER A 41 11.60 0.84 0.96
C SER A 41 12.93 0.30 1.52
N PHE A 42 13.55 -0.65 0.84
CA PHE A 42 14.86 -1.18 1.24
C PHE A 42 15.95 -0.11 1.20
N PHE A 43 16.00 0.70 0.13
CA PHE A 43 16.97 1.79 0.02
C PHE A 43 16.75 2.89 1.06
N LEU A 44 15.49 3.27 1.29
CA LEU A 44 15.14 4.25 2.33
C LEU A 44 15.53 3.77 3.74
N LEU A 45 15.35 2.48 4.03
CA LEU A 45 15.78 1.89 5.29
C LEU A 45 17.31 1.98 5.44
N LEU A 46 18.05 1.69 4.37
CA LEU A 46 19.51 1.75 4.40
C LEU A 46 20.03 3.17 4.63
N LEU A 47 19.42 4.18 3.99
CA LEU A 47 19.73 5.59 4.27
C LEU A 47 19.48 5.94 5.74
N SER A 48 18.31 5.55 6.29
CA SER A 48 18.00 5.83 7.70
C SER A 48 18.96 5.15 8.69
N ALA A 49 19.55 4.02 8.31
CA ALA A 49 20.53 3.31 9.11
C ALA A 49 21.95 3.91 9.02
N VAL A 50 22.24 4.69 7.97
CA VAL A 50 23.51 5.43 7.81
C VAL A 50 23.47 6.79 8.51
N ASP A 51 22.28 7.39 8.64
CA ASP A 51 22.04 8.63 9.37
C ASP A 51 21.85 8.42 10.91
N SER A 52 22.19 7.23 11.43
CA SER A 52 22.06 6.84 12.85
C SER A 52 23.40 6.79 13.61
#